data_AF-G7LBB2-F1
#
_entry.id   AF-G7LBB2-F1
#
_cell.length_a   1.000
_cell.length_b   1.000
_cell.length_c   1.000
_cell.angle_alpha   90.00
_cell.angle_beta   90.00
_cell.angle_gamma   90.00
#
_symmetry.space_group_name_H-M   'P 1'
#
loop_
_entity.id
_entity.type
_entity.pdbx_description
1 polymer ?
#
loop_
_entity_poly.entity_id
_entity_poly.type
_entity_poly.pdbx_seq_one_letter_code
_entity_poly.pdbx_strand_id
1 'polypeptide(L)'
;MVAIRNILLLFLCITVFTPILLYTYTDNLTAVNYSSAEQEFVHNVTTFVVDQQTYLHMWMNSLEISTVLQKPIRVVYPEDSSNINNLPHDILTEQGKQHIESPSEVNNKGPVLQKTIKHNGKTSSVALVRKLKDQLIQAKVYLSLQKIKKIPYLTRELQLRVKEISRTLGDASKDSSLPKNANERMKAMEQSLMKGRKIQNDCATAAKKLRAMIHLSEDKLRAHEKKNLFLTQLTAKTLPKGLQCLSLRLTSEYYNLNSSQQEFPNQENIEDPGLYHYAIFSDNILATAVVVNSTAAHAKDASKHVFHIVTDRLNYAAMRMWFLANPPRKATIQVENIEDFSWLNSSYSPVLKELDSPYMINYYLKTPFDSKLKFRNPKYLSILNHLRFYLPEIFPKLKKVLFLDDDVVVQKDLTDLWSITLKGNINGAVETCTKKFHRFDSYLNFSNPLVAKNFDPRACGWAYGMNVFDLVEWKKQNITEVYHNWQKLNHDRQLWKLGTLPPGLITFWKRTFPLNRSWHVLGLGYNPNVNQKDIERAAVIHYNGNLKPWLEISIPKFKGYWTKYVDYESEYLRECNINQ
;
A
#
# COMPACT_ATOMS: atom_id res chain seq x y z
N MET A 1 -42.46 21.20 -34.96
CA MET A 1 -42.74 21.03 -33.51
C MET A 1 -42.84 19.57 -33.08
N VAL A 2 -43.83 18.77 -33.53
CA VAL A 2 -44.08 17.40 -33.02
C VAL A 2 -42.84 16.49 -33.02
N ALA A 3 -42.05 16.47 -34.10
CA ALA A 3 -40.83 15.65 -34.18
C ALA A 3 -39.82 15.94 -33.04
N ILE A 4 -39.61 17.21 -32.69
CA ILE A 4 -38.68 17.62 -31.63
C ILE A 4 -39.19 17.15 -30.26
N ARG A 5 -40.51 17.20 -30.02
CA ARG A 5 -41.12 16.67 -28.79
C ARG A 5 -40.91 15.16 -28.65
N ASN A 6 -41.03 14.41 -29.75
CA ASN A 6 -40.82 12.97 -29.76
C ASN A 6 -39.33 12.60 -29.55
N ILE A 7 -38.40 13.39 -30.11
CA ILE A 7 -36.95 13.24 -29.86
C ILE A 7 -36.61 13.52 -28.39
N LEU A 8 -37.16 14.59 -27.79
CA LEU A 8 -36.97 14.89 -26.37
C LEU A 8 -37.53 13.79 -25.46
N LEU A 9 -38.70 13.23 -25.78
CA LEU A 9 -39.27 12.09 -25.07
C LEU A 9 -38.38 10.84 -25.20
N LEU A 10 -37.80 10.58 -26.38
CA LEU A 10 -36.85 9.47 -26.57
C LEU A 10 -35.58 9.65 -25.71
N PHE A 11 -35.02 10.86 -25.66
CA PHE A 11 -33.87 11.16 -24.79
C PHE A 11 -34.21 11.10 -23.30
N LEU A 12 -35.42 11.47 -22.88
CA LEU A 12 -35.91 11.26 -21.51
C LEU A 12 -36.06 9.78 -21.18
N CYS A 13 -36.58 8.96 -22.09
CA CYS A 13 -36.62 7.51 -21.90
C CYS A 13 -35.21 6.91 -21.74
N ILE A 14 -34.25 7.32 -22.57
CA ILE A 14 -32.86 6.82 -22.53
C ILE A 14 -32.11 7.31 -21.28
N THR A 15 -32.32 8.56 -20.83
CA THR A 15 -31.61 9.10 -19.66
C THR A 15 -32.24 8.73 -18.32
N VAL A 16 -33.55 8.45 -18.25
CA VAL A 16 -34.25 8.12 -16.99
C VAL A 16 -34.53 6.62 -16.85
N PHE A 17 -35.11 5.97 -17.87
CA PHE A 17 -35.53 4.57 -17.74
C PHE A 17 -34.39 3.57 -17.95
N THR A 18 -33.40 3.86 -18.80
CA THR A 18 -32.27 2.93 -19.00
C THR A 18 -31.41 2.74 -17.74
N PRO A 19 -31.09 3.77 -16.93
CA PRO A 19 -30.44 3.57 -15.63
C PRO A 19 -31.30 2.77 -14.65
N ILE A 20 -32.63 2.98 -14.60
CA ILE A 20 -33.53 2.24 -13.70
C ILE A 20 -33.63 0.76 -14.09
N LEU A 21 -33.71 0.47 -15.40
CA LEU A 21 -33.67 -0.90 -15.92
C LEU A 21 -32.32 -1.57 -15.68
N LEU A 22 -31.20 -0.85 -15.83
CA LEU A 22 -29.88 -1.38 -15.48
C LEU A 22 -29.77 -1.70 -13.98
N TYR A 23 -30.20 -0.79 -13.11
CA TYR A 23 -30.13 -0.96 -11.65
C TYR A 23 -30.96 -2.18 -11.20
N THR A 24 -32.22 -2.25 -11.62
CA THR A 24 -33.13 -3.38 -11.29
C THR A 24 -32.71 -4.72 -11.90
N TYR A 25 -32.01 -4.71 -13.04
CA TYR A 25 -31.41 -5.91 -13.63
C TYR A 25 -30.13 -6.34 -12.88
N THR A 26 -29.31 -5.39 -12.40
CA THR A 26 -28.12 -5.71 -11.58
C THR A 26 -28.46 -6.19 -10.17
N ASP A 27 -29.55 -5.68 -9.55
CA ASP A 27 -30.02 -6.18 -8.26
C ASP A 27 -30.51 -7.64 -8.40
N ASN A 28 -31.28 -7.97 -9.44
CA ASN A 28 -31.70 -9.35 -9.71
C ASN A 28 -30.53 -10.31 -10.02
N LEU A 29 -29.43 -9.81 -10.59
CA LEU A 29 -28.20 -10.61 -10.83
C LEU A 29 -27.27 -10.71 -9.61
N THR A 30 -27.49 -9.92 -8.56
CA THR A 30 -26.73 -10.00 -7.29
C THR A 30 -27.53 -10.62 -6.14
N ALA A 31 -28.82 -10.88 -6.33
CA ALA A 31 -29.71 -11.59 -5.43
C ALA A 31 -29.38 -13.10 -5.28
N VAL A 32 -28.24 -13.41 -4.65
CA VAL A 32 -27.96 -14.77 -4.17
C VAL A 32 -28.92 -15.08 -3.02
N ASN A 33 -30.00 -15.81 -3.34
CA ASN A 33 -31.05 -16.23 -2.40
C ASN A 33 -30.51 -17.23 -1.36
N TYR A 34 -29.83 -16.72 -0.33
CA TYR A 34 -29.58 -17.44 0.91
C TYR A 34 -30.89 -17.61 1.69
N SER A 35 -31.06 -18.78 2.31
CA SER A 35 -32.21 -19.01 3.18
C SER A 35 -32.16 -18.10 4.42
N SER A 36 -33.31 -17.75 5.00
CA SER A 36 -33.37 -16.91 6.21
C SER A 36 -32.60 -17.52 7.40
N ALA A 37 -32.53 -18.84 7.47
CA ALA A 37 -31.72 -19.59 8.44
C ALA A 37 -30.20 -19.41 8.26
N GLU A 38 -29.73 -19.10 7.05
CA GLU A 38 -28.31 -18.81 6.78
C GLU A 38 -27.98 -17.34 7.06
N GLN A 39 -28.90 -16.41 6.77
CA GLN A 39 -28.72 -14.99 7.12
C GLN A 39 -28.58 -14.79 8.63
N GLU A 40 -29.43 -15.43 9.45
CA GLU A 40 -29.32 -15.37 10.92
C GLU A 40 -28.02 -16.01 11.44
N PHE A 41 -27.50 -17.05 10.78
CA PHE A 41 -26.20 -17.65 11.10
C PHE A 41 -25.01 -16.77 10.68
N VAL A 42 -25.09 -16.09 9.52
CA VAL A 42 -24.05 -15.18 9.02
C VAL A 42 -23.87 -13.97 9.94
N HIS A 43 -24.96 -13.32 10.33
CA HIS A 43 -24.94 -12.09 11.15
C HIS A 43 -24.38 -12.33 12.57
N ASN A 44 -24.50 -13.55 13.10
CA ASN A 44 -23.99 -13.94 14.42
C ASN A 44 -22.52 -14.41 14.43
N VAL A 45 -21.81 -14.38 13.29
CA VAL A 45 -20.38 -14.73 13.18
C VAL A 45 -19.50 -13.52 12.89
N THR A 46 -20.01 -12.52 12.17
CA THR A 46 -19.29 -11.27 11.85
C THR A 46 -18.93 -10.43 13.08
N THR A 47 -19.64 -10.58 14.20
CA THR A 47 -19.44 -9.85 15.47
C THR A 47 -18.27 -10.35 16.34
N PHE A 48 -17.36 -11.18 15.82
CA PHE A 48 -16.30 -11.82 16.62
C PHE A 48 -14.86 -11.70 16.08
N VAL A 49 -14.60 -10.83 15.11
CA VAL A 49 -13.22 -10.50 14.69
C VAL A 49 -12.62 -9.50 15.68
N VAL A 50 -11.93 -10.01 16.70
CA VAL A 50 -11.21 -9.18 17.68
C VAL A 50 -9.80 -8.85 17.16
N ASP A 51 -9.42 -7.59 17.36
CA ASP A 51 -8.09 -7.01 17.13
C ASP A 51 -7.63 -6.92 15.66
N GLN A 52 -8.10 -5.86 15.00
CA GLN A 52 -7.66 -5.39 13.68
C GLN A 52 -6.20 -4.88 13.68
N GLN A 53 -5.62 -4.61 14.86
CA GLN A 53 -4.32 -3.97 15.05
C GLN A 53 -3.16 -4.99 15.06
N THR A 54 -3.34 -6.17 15.67
CA THR A 54 -2.33 -7.24 15.65
C THR A 54 -2.08 -7.79 14.23
N TYR A 55 -3.11 -7.94 13.38
CA TYR A 55 -2.92 -8.43 12.01
C TYR A 55 -2.23 -7.41 11.08
N LEU A 56 -2.41 -6.11 11.34
CA LEU A 56 -1.70 -5.02 10.64
C LEU A 56 -0.16 -5.20 10.70
N HIS A 57 0.38 -5.70 11.81
CA HIS A 57 1.83 -5.94 11.93
C HIS A 57 2.37 -7.02 10.99
N MET A 58 1.56 -8.02 10.62
CA MET A 58 2.02 -9.13 9.76
C MET A 58 1.72 -8.90 8.28
N TRP A 59 0.66 -8.15 7.96
CA TRP A 59 0.19 -7.94 6.59
C TRP A 59 0.94 -6.85 5.82
N MET A 60 1.44 -5.80 6.49
CA MET A 60 2.11 -4.66 5.83
C MET A 60 3.38 -5.06 5.05
N ASN A 61 4.08 -6.13 5.45
CA ASN A 61 5.22 -6.67 4.67
C ASN A 61 4.81 -7.24 3.30
N SER A 62 3.56 -7.70 3.15
CA SER A 62 3.08 -8.40 1.95
C SER A 62 2.60 -7.45 0.83
N LEU A 63 2.43 -6.16 1.14
CA LEU A 63 1.90 -5.18 0.18
C LEU A 63 2.84 -4.93 -1.01
N GLU A 64 4.16 -5.02 -0.84
CA GLU A 64 5.11 -5.09 -1.96
C GLU A 64 5.36 -6.54 -2.40
N ILE A 65 5.55 -7.47 -1.46
CA ILE A 65 6.03 -8.85 -1.72
C ILE A 65 4.91 -9.78 -2.21
N SER A 66 4.67 -9.83 -3.52
CA SER A 66 3.89 -10.90 -4.16
C SER A 66 4.26 -11.12 -5.63
N THR A 67 5.55 -11.29 -5.92
CA THR A 67 6.03 -11.72 -7.25
C THR A 67 5.97 -13.24 -7.44
N VAL A 68 6.05 -14.02 -6.35
CA VAL A 68 5.99 -15.50 -6.36
C VAL A 68 5.07 -16.00 -5.25
N LEU A 69 3.84 -16.37 -5.60
CA LEU A 69 3.04 -17.32 -4.81
C LEU A 69 3.29 -18.73 -5.34
N GLN A 70 4.33 -19.39 -4.83
CA GLN A 70 4.37 -20.85 -4.89
C GLN A 70 3.18 -21.38 -4.08
N LYS A 71 2.46 -22.36 -4.63
CA LYS A 71 1.39 -23.05 -3.89
C LYS A 71 2.00 -23.67 -2.62
N PRO A 72 1.41 -23.51 -1.43
CA PRO A 72 1.87 -24.26 -0.27
C PRO A 72 1.78 -25.75 -0.58
N ILE A 73 2.85 -26.50 -0.29
CA ILE A 73 2.88 -27.94 -0.53
C ILE A 73 1.75 -28.57 0.28
N ARG A 74 0.87 -29.30 -0.42
CA ARG A 74 -0.27 -29.98 0.19
C ARG A 74 0.26 -31.20 0.95
N VAL A 75 0.63 -31.00 2.21
CA VAL A 75 0.95 -32.09 3.15
C VAL A 75 -0.33 -32.89 3.37
N VAL A 76 -0.50 -33.94 2.57
CA VAL A 76 -1.53 -34.96 2.76
C VAL A 76 -1.04 -35.86 3.87
N TYR A 77 -1.69 -35.79 5.03
CA TYR A 77 -1.60 -36.84 6.04
C TYR A 77 -2.42 -38.03 5.55
N PRO A 78 -1.83 -39.23 5.38
CA PRO A 78 -2.60 -40.45 5.21
C PRO A 78 -3.28 -40.81 6.54
N GLU A 79 -4.58 -41.10 6.53
CA GLU A 79 -5.24 -41.83 7.60
C GLU A 79 -5.17 -43.34 7.28
N ASP A 80 -4.75 -44.12 8.27
CA ASP A 80 -4.82 -45.58 8.44
C ASP A 80 -4.33 -46.53 7.31
N SER A 81 -3.25 -47.25 7.61
CA SER A 81 -3.18 -48.69 7.30
C SER A 81 -2.44 -49.47 8.40
N SER A 82 -3.10 -50.48 8.95
CA SER A 82 -2.51 -51.41 9.91
C SER A 82 -2.01 -52.66 9.19
N ASN A 83 -0.69 -52.87 9.10
CA ASN A 83 -0.06 -54.19 9.16
C ASN A 83 1.47 -54.09 9.28
N ILE A 84 2.08 -55.20 9.70
CA ILE A 84 3.49 -55.34 10.07
C ILE A 84 4.18 -56.33 9.11
N ASN A 85 5.52 -56.25 8.99
CA ASN A 85 6.43 -57.12 8.22
C ASN A 85 6.39 -57.02 6.68
N ASN A 86 7.37 -56.34 6.08
CA ASN A 86 8.55 -57.00 5.50
C ASN A 86 9.57 -55.98 4.93
N LEU A 87 10.86 -56.30 5.04
CA LEU A 87 11.96 -55.69 4.29
C LEU A 87 12.40 -56.67 3.17
N PRO A 88 13.01 -56.19 2.07
CA PRO A 88 14.48 -56.15 1.97
C PRO A 88 14.99 -54.73 1.58
N HIS A 89 16.23 -54.32 1.89
CA HIS A 89 17.50 -54.67 1.21
C HIS A 89 17.42 -54.50 -0.33
N ASP A 90 18.38 -53.85 -1.02
CA ASP A 90 19.78 -53.58 -0.64
C ASP A 90 20.43 -52.45 -1.50
N ILE A 91 21.70 -52.09 -1.22
CA ILE A 91 22.73 -51.60 -2.20
C ILE A 91 22.52 -50.20 -2.86
N LEU A 92 23.48 -49.25 -2.99
CA LEU A 92 24.91 -49.15 -2.63
C LEU A 92 25.40 -47.66 -2.47
N THR A 93 26.60 -47.51 -1.87
CA THR A 93 27.63 -46.42 -1.84
C THR A 93 27.66 -45.32 -2.93
N GLU A 94 28.32 -44.14 -2.80
CA GLU A 94 29.08 -43.37 -1.77
C GLU A 94 29.24 -41.89 -2.28
N GLN A 95 29.92 -40.89 -1.68
CA GLN A 95 30.71 -40.70 -0.43
C GLN A 95 30.28 -39.33 0.22
N GLY A 96 31.03 -38.43 0.89
CA GLY A 96 32.45 -38.25 1.30
C GLY A 96 33.03 -36.89 0.86
N LYS A 97 33.96 -36.23 1.58
CA LYS A 97 34.49 -36.38 2.96
C LYS A 97 35.03 -35.01 3.45
N GLN A 98 35.49 -34.97 4.72
CA GLN A 98 36.21 -33.88 5.43
C GLN A 98 35.38 -32.84 6.19
N HIS A 99 35.78 -32.43 7.40
CA HIS A 99 36.41 -33.20 8.49
C HIS A 99 36.11 -32.49 9.83
N ILE A 100 36.12 -33.22 10.94
CA ILE A 100 36.06 -32.66 12.30
C ILE A 100 37.33 -33.11 13.04
N GLU A 101 37.86 -32.22 13.88
CA GLU A 101 38.76 -32.55 14.98
C GLU A 101 38.09 -32.16 16.31
N SER A 102 38.38 -32.91 17.36
CA SER A 102 37.91 -32.66 18.73
C SER A 102 39.00 -33.01 19.74
N PRO A 103 39.07 -32.24 20.83
CA PRO A 103 38.96 -32.80 22.18
C PRO A 103 38.09 -31.90 23.09
N SER A 104 37.67 -32.28 24.31
CA SER A 104 37.88 -33.49 25.13
C SER A 104 36.65 -33.73 26.03
N GLU A 105 36.53 -34.94 26.59
CA GLU A 105 35.51 -35.25 27.60
C GLU A 105 35.92 -34.80 29.01
N VAL A 106 34.96 -34.32 29.80
CA VAL A 106 35.01 -34.35 31.28
C VAL A 106 33.64 -34.79 31.82
N ASN A 107 33.64 -35.78 32.71
CA ASN A 107 32.44 -36.36 33.32
C ASN A 107 31.59 -35.35 34.09
N ASN A 108 30.26 -35.54 34.08
CA ASN A 108 29.42 -35.08 35.19
C ASN A 108 28.15 -35.93 35.38
N LYS A 109 28.06 -36.65 36.50
CA LYS A 109 26.84 -37.35 36.93
C LYS A 109 25.92 -36.37 37.66
N GLY A 110 24.96 -35.79 36.94
CA GLY A 110 23.97 -34.88 37.53
C GLY A 110 22.84 -35.62 38.27
N PRO A 111 22.48 -35.24 39.51
CA PRO A 111 21.36 -35.84 40.24
C PRO A 111 20.01 -35.34 39.70
N VAL A 112 18.97 -36.20 39.81
CA VAL A 112 17.59 -35.84 39.44
C VAL A 112 17.04 -34.84 40.44
N LEU A 113 16.86 -33.58 40.02
CA LEU A 113 16.23 -32.54 40.83
C LEU A 113 14.84 -32.20 40.31
N GLN A 114 13.80 -32.58 41.06
CA GLN A 114 12.42 -32.18 40.79
C GLN A 114 12.26 -30.66 40.91
N LYS A 115 12.15 -29.95 39.78
CA LYS A 115 11.82 -28.52 39.78
C LYS A 115 10.31 -28.32 39.91
N THR A 116 9.84 -28.26 41.15
CA THR A 116 8.49 -27.82 41.50
C THR A 116 8.27 -26.38 41.03
N ILE A 117 7.53 -26.19 39.94
CA ILE A 117 7.22 -24.86 39.40
C ILE A 117 6.20 -24.18 40.34
N LYS A 118 6.70 -23.32 41.24
CA LYS A 118 5.84 -22.40 42.00
C LYS A 118 5.19 -21.41 41.02
N HIS A 119 3.88 -21.52 40.84
CA HIS A 119 3.08 -20.50 40.13
C HIS A 119 3.02 -19.21 40.98
N ASN A 120 3.97 -18.29 40.78
CA ASN A 120 3.80 -16.91 41.20
C ASN A 120 2.70 -16.27 40.34
N GLY A 121 1.58 -15.89 40.95
CA GLY A 121 0.35 -15.52 40.25
C GLY A 121 0.36 -14.11 39.66
N LYS A 122 0.10 -13.99 38.35
CA LYS A 122 -0.40 -12.75 37.72
C LYS A 122 -1.14 -12.99 36.39
N THR A 123 -2.09 -13.94 36.39
CA THR A 123 -2.86 -14.36 35.21
C THR A 123 -4.37 -14.43 35.49
N SER A 124 -5.02 -13.28 35.72
CA SER A 124 -6.46 -13.22 36.06
C SER A 124 -7.16 -11.92 35.62
N SER A 125 -7.31 -11.71 34.29
CA SER A 125 -8.14 -10.61 33.72
C SER A 125 -8.62 -10.85 32.27
N VAL A 126 -8.40 -12.06 31.74
CA VAL A 126 -8.76 -12.49 30.37
C VAL A 126 -9.36 -13.92 30.41
N ALA A 127 -9.86 -14.34 31.57
CA ALA A 127 -10.34 -15.69 31.81
C ALA A 127 -11.84 -15.83 31.52
N LEU A 128 -12.64 -14.80 31.81
CA LEU A 128 -14.09 -14.82 31.63
C LEU A 128 -14.49 -14.56 30.17
N VAL A 129 -13.89 -13.56 29.51
CA VAL A 129 -14.07 -13.28 28.08
C VAL A 129 -13.72 -14.51 27.23
N ARG A 130 -12.65 -15.24 27.59
CA ARG A 130 -12.26 -16.47 26.89
C ARG A 130 -13.30 -17.58 27.07
N LYS A 131 -13.67 -17.92 28.33
CA LYS A 131 -14.68 -18.94 28.62
C LYS A 131 -16.03 -18.67 27.94
N LEU A 132 -16.48 -17.42 27.93
CA LEU A 132 -17.71 -17.02 27.23
C LEU A 132 -17.62 -17.21 25.71
N LYS A 133 -16.46 -16.94 25.09
CA LYS A 133 -16.21 -17.20 23.67
C LYS A 133 -16.15 -18.71 23.37
N ASP A 134 -15.49 -19.49 24.22
CA ASP A 134 -15.39 -20.95 24.08
C ASP A 134 -16.78 -21.62 24.17
N GLN A 135 -17.59 -21.23 25.15
CA GLN A 135 -18.98 -21.67 25.29
C GLN A 135 -19.84 -21.27 24.08
N LEU A 136 -19.67 -20.05 23.55
CA LEU A 136 -20.39 -19.58 22.36
C LEU A 136 -20.04 -20.41 21.11
N ILE A 137 -18.77 -20.80 20.95
CA ILE A 137 -18.32 -21.71 19.89
C ILE A 137 -18.93 -23.10 20.09
N GLN A 138 -18.88 -23.67 21.30
CA GLN A 138 -19.47 -24.98 21.58
C GLN A 138 -20.98 -25.01 21.32
N ALA A 139 -21.70 -23.94 21.68
CA ALA A 139 -23.14 -23.81 21.42
C ALA A 139 -23.45 -23.74 19.91
N LYS A 140 -22.66 -22.96 19.15
CA LYS A 140 -22.76 -22.89 17.68
C LYS A 140 -22.46 -24.24 17.03
N VAL A 141 -21.46 -24.99 17.51
CA VAL A 141 -21.20 -26.37 17.07
C VAL A 141 -22.44 -27.23 17.33
N TYR A 142 -22.94 -27.31 18.57
CA TYR A 142 -24.12 -28.14 18.90
C TYR A 142 -25.37 -27.79 18.07
N LEU A 143 -25.69 -26.50 17.89
CA LEU A 143 -26.79 -26.04 17.03
C LEU A 143 -26.66 -26.48 15.55
N SER A 144 -25.45 -26.78 15.09
CA SER A 144 -25.20 -27.27 13.72
C SER A 144 -25.30 -28.78 13.56
N LEU A 145 -25.51 -29.55 14.64
CA LEU A 145 -25.55 -31.01 14.65
C LEU A 145 -26.98 -31.55 14.57
N GLN A 146 -27.21 -32.53 13.70
CA GLN A 146 -28.56 -33.04 13.41
C GLN A 146 -29.25 -33.67 14.62
N LYS A 147 -28.51 -34.29 15.56
CA LYS A 147 -29.08 -34.85 16.80
C LYS A 147 -29.68 -33.76 17.71
N ILE A 148 -29.09 -32.57 17.73
CA ILE A 148 -29.58 -31.42 18.51
C ILE A 148 -30.72 -30.73 17.75
N LYS A 149 -30.58 -30.51 16.43
CA LYS A 149 -31.63 -29.89 15.59
C LYS A 149 -32.97 -30.62 15.64
N LYS A 150 -32.96 -31.95 15.80
CA LYS A 150 -34.17 -32.77 16.00
C LYS A 150 -34.87 -32.56 17.35
N ILE A 151 -34.34 -31.72 18.24
CA ILE A 151 -34.88 -31.43 19.57
C ILE A 151 -35.22 -29.93 19.67
N PRO A 152 -36.49 -29.54 19.41
CA PRO A 152 -36.86 -28.12 19.26
C PRO A 152 -36.66 -27.29 20.53
N TYR A 153 -36.95 -27.84 21.72
CA TYR A 153 -36.81 -27.10 22.98
C TYR A 153 -35.36 -26.72 23.25
N LEU A 154 -34.42 -27.66 23.08
CA LEU A 154 -33.00 -27.45 23.31
C LEU A 154 -32.37 -26.58 22.23
N THR A 155 -32.82 -26.69 20.98
CA THR A 155 -32.41 -25.81 19.89
C THR A 155 -32.79 -24.36 20.22
N ARG A 156 -34.03 -24.10 20.64
CA ARG A 156 -34.50 -22.77 21.08
C ARG A 156 -33.73 -22.27 22.31
N GLU A 157 -33.51 -23.13 23.31
CA GLU A 157 -32.75 -22.79 24.52
C GLU A 157 -31.31 -22.35 24.18
N LEU A 158 -30.61 -23.13 23.36
CA LEU A 158 -29.25 -22.80 22.91
C LEU A 158 -29.21 -21.53 22.02
N GLN A 159 -30.20 -21.31 21.14
CA GLN A 159 -30.32 -20.07 20.37
C GLN A 159 -30.48 -18.84 21.27
N LEU A 160 -31.30 -18.94 22.32
CA LEU A 160 -31.47 -17.86 23.31
C LEU A 160 -30.16 -17.61 24.08
N ARG A 161 -29.48 -18.64 24.58
CA ARG A 161 -28.18 -18.48 25.27
C ARG A 161 -27.09 -17.92 24.36
N VAL A 162 -27.07 -18.30 23.08
CA VAL A 162 -26.17 -17.70 22.06
C VAL A 162 -26.45 -16.19 21.92
N LYS A 163 -27.73 -15.80 21.82
CA LYS A 163 -28.15 -14.39 21.71
C LYS A 163 -27.82 -13.58 22.97
N GLU A 164 -27.98 -14.17 24.15
CA GLU A 164 -27.59 -13.57 25.44
C GLU A 164 -26.07 -13.38 25.54
N ILE A 165 -25.26 -14.42 25.26
CA ILE A 165 -23.79 -14.32 25.37
C ILE A 165 -23.20 -13.40 24.31
N SER A 166 -23.67 -13.43 23.05
CA SER A 166 -23.24 -12.46 22.03
C SER A 166 -23.48 -11.01 22.48
N ARG A 167 -24.65 -10.71 23.07
CA ARG A 167 -24.97 -9.40 23.67
C ARG A 167 -24.21 -9.06 24.95
N THR A 168 -23.62 -10.06 25.61
CA THR A 168 -22.83 -9.89 26.84
C THR A 168 -21.37 -9.62 26.53
N LEU A 169 -20.87 -10.24 25.46
CA LEU A 169 -19.53 -10.03 24.96
C LEU A 169 -19.43 -8.71 24.20
N GLY A 170 -20.26 -8.49 23.15
CA GLY A 170 -20.06 -7.36 22.24
C GLY A 170 -18.59 -7.26 21.81
N ASP A 171 -18.02 -6.07 21.89
CA ASP A 171 -16.62 -5.78 21.58
C ASP A 171 -15.64 -6.01 22.77
N ALA A 172 -16.08 -6.68 23.85
CA ALA A 172 -15.28 -6.87 25.05
C ALA A 172 -13.99 -7.67 24.78
N SER A 173 -12.85 -7.00 25.02
CA SER A 173 -11.50 -7.55 24.92
C SER A 173 -10.90 -7.95 26.26
N LYS A 174 -11.45 -7.45 27.39
CA LYS A 174 -10.96 -7.67 28.75
C LYS A 174 -12.11 -8.02 29.70
N ASP A 175 -11.84 -8.80 30.76
CA ASP A 175 -12.88 -9.19 31.73
C ASP A 175 -13.52 -7.97 32.42
N SER A 176 -12.79 -6.87 32.56
CA SER A 176 -13.27 -5.59 33.12
C SER A 176 -14.27 -4.82 32.23
N SER A 177 -14.43 -5.21 30.96
CA SER A 177 -15.41 -4.62 30.04
C SER A 177 -16.74 -5.39 29.97
N LEU A 178 -16.90 -6.44 30.77
CA LEU A 178 -18.13 -7.24 30.83
C LEU A 178 -19.16 -6.68 31.82
N PRO A 179 -20.47 -6.79 31.55
CA PRO A 179 -21.51 -6.42 32.51
C PRO A 179 -21.54 -7.38 33.70
N LYS A 180 -22.02 -6.91 34.87
CA LYS A 180 -22.01 -7.66 36.14
C LYS A 180 -22.69 -9.04 36.07
N ASN A 181 -23.71 -9.20 35.21
CA ASN A 181 -24.43 -10.46 35.00
C ASN A 181 -23.74 -11.46 34.03
N ALA A 182 -22.53 -11.17 33.54
CA ALA A 182 -21.81 -12.06 32.63
C ALA A 182 -21.53 -13.45 33.24
N ASN A 183 -21.26 -13.53 34.55
CA ASN A 183 -21.08 -14.78 35.27
C ASN A 183 -22.37 -15.63 35.35
N GLU A 184 -23.54 -14.99 35.43
CA GLU A 184 -24.84 -15.66 35.47
C GLU A 184 -25.17 -16.25 34.10
N ARG A 185 -24.94 -15.45 33.04
CA ARG A 185 -25.13 -15.88 31.64
C ARG A 185 -24.17 -17.00 31.23
N MET A 186 -22.92 -16.97 31.73
CA MET A 186 -21.96 -18.08 31.58
C MET A 186 -22.49 -19.39 32.19
N LYS A 187 -22.98 -19.34 33.44
CA LYS A 187 -23.57 -20.51 34.12
C LYS A 187 -24.83 -21.01 33.42
N ALA A 188 -25.68 -20.10 32.95
CA ALA A 188 -26.92 -20.43 32.25
C ALA A 188 -26.66 -21.10 30.89
N MET A 189 -25.62 -20.68 30.16
CA MET A 189 -25.15 -21.39 28.96
C MET A 189 -24.53 -22.75 29.30
N GLU A 190 -23.73 -22.84 30.37
CA GLU A 190 -23.09 -24.10 30.80
C GLU A 190 -24.12 -25.20 31.07
N GLN A 191 -25.24 -24.85 31.70
CA GLN A 191 -26.38 -25.76 31.91
C GLN A 191 -26.99 -26.24 30.57
N SER A 192 -27.22 -25.33 29.62
CA SER A 192 -27.74 -25.68 28.28
C SER A 192 -26.76 -26.53 27.46
N LEU A 193 -25.45 -26.27 27.59
CA LEU A 193 -24.39 -27.07 26.98
C LEU A 193 -24.30 -28.48 27.60
N MET A 194 -24.48 -28.62 28.91
CA MET A 194 -24.54 -29.94 29.55
C MET A 194 -25.73 -30.77 29.06
N LYS A 195 -26.89 -30.16 28.82
CA LYS A 195 -28.03 -30.85 28.15
C LYS A 195 -27.63 -31.35 26.76
N GLY A 196 -27.03 -30.48 25.93
CA GLY A 196 -26.55 -30.85 24.59
C GLY A 196 -25.50 -31.97 24.59
N ARG A 197 -24.56 -31.94 25.54
CA ARG A 197 -23.52 -32.96 25.68
C ARG A 197 -24.09 -34.36 25.96
N LYS A 198 -25.14 -34.48 26.79
CA LYS A 198 -25.81 -35.77 27.06
C LYS A 198 -26.48 -36.40 25.82
N ILE A 199 -26.81 -35.60 24.81
CA ILE A 199 -27.43 -36.04 23.55
C ILE A 199 -26.37 -36.30 22.47
N GLN A 200 -25.30 -35.51 22.44
CA GLN A 200 -24.19 -35.64 21.50
C GLN A 200 -22.91 -36.15 22.20
N ASN A 201 -22.87 -37.47 22.44
CA ASN A 201 -21.65 -38.16 22.91
C ASN A 201 -20.59 -38.36 21.80
N ASP A 202 -20.99 -38.22 20.52
CA ASP A 202 -20.09 -38.37 19.38
C ASP A 202 -19.23 -37.11 19.16
N CYS A 203 -18.01 -37.18 19.67
CA CYS A 203 -16.98 -36.15 19.54
C CYS A 203 -16.38 -36.07 18.13
N ALA A 204 -16.40 -37.15 17.34
CA ALA A 204 -15.80 -37.18 16.00
C ALA A 204 -16.63 -36.33 15.01
N THR A 205 -17.95 -36.45 15.03
CA THR A 205 -18.85 -35.58 14.26
C THR A 205 -18.76 -34.13 14.74
N ALA A 206 -18.65 -33.89 16.05
CA ALA A 206 -18.48 -32.54 16.58
C ALA A 206 -17.15 -31.90 16.11
N ALA A 207 -16.04 -32.65 16.15
CA ALA A 207 -14.74 -32.21 15.66
C ALA A 207 -14.73 -31.99 14.14
N LYS A 208 -15.31 -32.90 13.35
CA LYS A 208 -15.48 -32.74 11.89
C LYS A 208 -16.28 -31.48 11.55
N LYS A 209 -17.31 -31.16 12.35
CA LYS A 209 -18.12 -29.95 12.16
C LYS A 209 -17.39 -28.68 12.59
N LEU A 210 -16.56 -28.73 13.65
CA LEU A 210 -15.69 -27.63 14.05
C LEU A 210 -14.60 -27.34 12.99
N ARG A 211 -13.94 -28.36 12.42
CA ARG A 211 -13.01 -28.20 11.27
C ARG A 211 -13.69 -27.48 10.10
N ALA A 212 -14.93 -27.85 9.76
CA ALA A 212 -15.70 -27.18 8.71
C ALA A 212 -16.06 -25.72 9.04
N MET A 213 -16.31 -25.39 10.33
CA MET A 213 -16.51 -24.01 10.77
C MET A 213 -15.23 -23.17 10.72
N ILE A 214 -14.07 -23.78 10.99
CA ILE A 214 -12.76 -23.13 10.86
C ILE A 214 -12.52 -22.76 9.40
N HIS A 215 -12.59 -23.71 8.45
CA HIS A 215 -12.40 -23.41 7.03
C HIS A 215 -13.41 -22.38 6.49
N LEU A 216 -14.69 -22.45 6.89
CA LEU A 216 -15.68 -21.43 6.51
C LEU A 216 -15.32 -20.03 7.07
N SER A 217 -14.72 -19.96 8.25
CA SER A 217 -14.24 -18.69 8.83
C SER A 217 -12.97 -18.19 8.17
N GLU A 218 -12.06 -19.09 7.78
CA GLU A 218 -10.88 -18.77 6.97
C GLU A 218 -11.27 -18.24 5.58
N ASP A 219 -12.25 -18.85 4.90
CA ASP A 219 -12.73 -18.39 3.58
C ASP A 219 -13.44 -17.05 3.68
N LYS A 220 -14.22 -16.82 4.75
CA LYS A 220 -14.78 -15.50 5.05
C LYS A 220 -13.69 -14.47 5.32
N LEU A 221 -12.65 -14.82 6.09
CA LEU A 221 -11.50 -13.94 6.32
C LEU A 221 -10.81 -13.59 5.00
N ARG A 222 -10.47 -14.59 4.17
CA ARG A 222 -9.90 -14.39 2.81
C ARG A 222 -10.78 -13.48 1.94
N ALA A 223 -12.10 -13.61 2.01
CA ALA A 223 -13.03 -12.76 1.28
C ALA A 223 -13.07 -11.31 1.83
N HIS A 224 -13.06 -11.13 3.15
CA HIS A 224 -12.98 -9.82 3.79
C HIS A 224 -11.62 -9.14 3.54
N GLU A 225 -10.50 -9.87 3.53
CA GLU A 225 -9.18 -9.36 3.14
C GLU A 225 -9.18 -8.89 1.67
N LYS A 226 -9.69 -9.70 0.74
CA LYS A 226 -9.86 -9.30 -0.67
C LYS A 226 -10.70 -8.01 -0.79
N LYS A 227 -11.83 -7.90 -0.07
CA LYS A 227 -12.69 -6.72 -0.09
C LYS A 227 -12.00 -5.49 0.52
N ASN A 228 -11.28 -5.65 1.63
CA ASN A 228 -10.56 -4.57 2.27
C ASN A 228 -9.44 -4.03 1.36
N LEU A 229 -8.62 -4.92 0.79
CA LEU A 229 -7.58 -4.56 -0.18
C LEU A 229 -8.16 -3.81 -1.40
N PHE A 230 -9.32 -4.24 -1.90
CA PHE A 230 -10.02 -3.54 -2.98
C PHE A 230 -10.41 -2.11 -2.57
N LEU A 231 -11.03 -1.94 -1.40
CA LEU A 231 -11.47 -0.63 -0.91
C LEU A 231 -10.28 0.29 -0.64
N THR A 232 -9.22 -0.18 0.04
CA THR A 232 -8.00 0.62 0.27
C THR A 232 -7.35 1.04 -1.06
N GLN A 233 -7.31 0.15 -2.08
CA GLN A 233 -6.80 0.51 -3.40
C GLN A 233 -7.73 1.43 -4.20
N LEU A 234 -9.03 1.48 -3.90
CA LEU A 234 -9.96 2.43 -4.49
C LEU A 234 -9.74 3.81 -3.86
N THR A 235 -9.80 3.90 -2.52
CA THR A 235 -9.58 5.15 -1.77
C THR A 235 -8.20 5.78 -2.05
N ALA A 236 -7.16 4.98 -2.26
CA ALA A 236 -5.82 5.46 -2.65
C ALA A 236 -5.71 6.00 -4.09
N LYS A 237 -6.77 5.87 -4.91
CA LYS A 237 -6.82 6.32 -6.32
C LYS A 237 -7.92 7.34 -6.59
N THR A 238 -8.96 7.40 -5.76
CA THR A 238 -10.01 8.43 -5.83
C THR A 238 -9.50 9.75 -5.27
N LEU A 239 -9.67 10.84 -6.03
CA LEU A 239 -9.43 12.20 -5.52
C LEU A 239 -10.50 12.54 -4.45
N PRO A 240 -10.12 12.96 -3.23
CA PRO A 240 -11.08 13.45 -2.24
C PRO A 240 -11.83 14.68 -2.72
N LYS A 241 -13.11 14.82 -2.34
CA LYS A 241 -13.98 15.94 -2.74
C LYS A 241 -13.36 17.32 -2.47
N GLY A 242 -12.68 17.47 -1.33
CA GLY A 242 -11.99 18.72 -0.98
C GLY A 242 -10.87 19.06 -1.97
N LEU A 243 -10.02 18.09 -2.34
CA LEU A 243 -8.94 18.32 -3.32
C LEU A 243 -9.49 18.60 -4.73
N GLN A 244 -10.64 17.99 -5.09
CA GLN A 244 -11.33 18.31 -6.34
C GLN A 244 -11.89 19.75 -6.33
N CYS A 245 -12.52 20.16 -5.23
CA CYS A 245 -12.98 21.54 -5.02
C CYS A 245 -11.80 22.53 -5.13
N LEU A 246 -10.68 22.23 -4.45
CA LEU A 246 -9.50 23.08 -4.42
C LEU A 246 -8.95 23.35 -5.83
N SER A 247 -8.78 22.29 -6.64
CA SER A 247 -8.31 22.42 -8.02
C SER A 247 -9.27 23.26 -8.88
N LEU A 248 -10.58 23.07 -8.75
CA LEU A 248 -11.59 23.85 -9.49
C LEU A 248 -11.63 25.33 -9.05
N ARG A 249 -11.60 25.62 -7.75
CA ARG A 249 -11.62 26.98 -7.19
C ARG A 249 -10.38 27.77 -7.60
N LEU A 250 -9.19 27.19 -7.43
CA LEU A 250 -7.92 27.79 -7.85
C LEU A 250 -7.84 28.01 -9.37
N THR A 251 -8.37 27.07 -10.16
CA THR A 251 -8.45 27.23 -11.63
C THR A 251 -9.37 28.41 -12.00
N SER A 252 -10.50 28.57 -11.31
CA SER A 252 -11.42 29.69 -11.54
C SER A 252 -10.76 31.04 -11.22
N GLU A 253 -10.06 31.15 -10.08
CA GLU A 253 -9.37 32.40 -9.73
C GLU A 253 -8.19 32.69 -10.66
N TYR A 254 -7.46 31.68 -11.14
CA TYR A 254 -6.37 31.88 -12.09
C TYR A 254 -6.83 32.64 -13.35
N TYR A 255 -7.97 32.25 -13.90
CA TYR A 255 -8.54 32.88 -15.10
C TYR A 255 -9.28 34.20 -14.82
N ASN A 256 -9.49 34.56 -13.55
CA ASN A 256 -9.96 35.89 -13.14
C ASN A 256 -8.81 36.93 -13.05
N LEU A 257 -7.54 36.49 -12.98
CA LEU A 257 -6.38 37.38 -12.87
C LEU A 257 -6.00 38.03 -14.21
N ASN A 258 -5.63 39.32 -14.16
CA ASN A 258 -4.97 39.99 -15.29
C ASN A 258 -3.58 39.39 -15.55
N SER A 259 -3.08 39.46 -16.78
CA SER A 259 -1.80 38.81 -17.19
C SER A 259 -0.62 39.16 -16.29
N SER A 260 -0.46 40.43 -15.89
CA SER A 260 0.60 40.90 -15.00
C SER A 260 0.50 40.38 -13.56
N GLN A 261 -0.66 39.84 -13.15
CA GLN A 261 -0.86 39.17 -11.86
C GLN A 261 -0.63 37.65 -11.95
N GLN A 262 -0.49 37.10 -13.16
CA GLN A 262 -0.19 35.68 -13.39
C GLN A 262 1.33 35.39 -13.45
N GLU A 263 2.16 36.43 -13.48
CA GLU A 263 3.63 36.32 -13.53
C GLU A 263 4.22 36.06 -12.13
N PHE A 264 5.23 35.20 -12.07
CA PHE A 264 5.99 34.95 -10.84
C PHE A 264 7.18 35.92 -10.75
N PRO A 265 7.59 36.35 -9.54
CA PRO A 265 8.79 37.16 -9.37
C PRO A 265 10.07 36.37 -9.67
N ASN A 266 11.19 37.09 -9.75
CA ASN A 266 12.56 36.55 -9.77
C ASN A 266 12.80 35.48 -10.87
N GLN A 267 12.31 35.73 -12.10
CA GLN A 267 12.41 34.77 -13.21
C GLN A 267 13.85 34.60 -13.74
N GLU A 268 14.70 35.60 -13.53
CA GLU A 268 16.15 35.55 -13.85
C GLU A 268 16.89 34.41 -13.13
N ASN A 269 16.40 33.99 -11.96
CA ASN A 269 16.97 32.88 -11.19
C ASN A 269 16.67 31.49 -11.78
N ILE A 270 15.72 31.37 -12.73
CA ILE A 270 15.27 30.05 -13.23
C ILE A 270 16.40 29.27 -13.90
N GLU A 271 17.36 29.96 -14.53
CA GLU A 271 18.43 29.33 -15.30
C GLU A 271 19.84 29.49 -14.69
N ASP A 272 20.01 30.22 -13.57
CA ASP A 272 21.32 30.50 -12.97
C ASP A 272 21.95 29.25 -12.32
N PRO A 273 22.98 28.63 -12.92
CA PRO A 273 23.58 27.40 -12.40
C PRO A 273 24.37 27.58 -11.08
N GLY A 274 24.38 28.80 -10.50
CA GLY A 274 24.84 29.06 -9.14
C GLY A 274 23.82 28.76 -8.03
N LEU A 275 22.55 28.51 -8.37
CA LEU A 275 21.46 28.33 -7.40
C LEU A 275 21.10 26.85 -7.13
N TYR A 276 20.22 26.62 -6.15
CA TYR A 276 19.77 25.29 -5.75
C TYR A 276 18.43 24.96 -6.43
N HIS A 277 18.49 24.21 -7.54
CA HIS A 277 17.34 23.87 -8.38
C HIS A 277 16.68 22.54 -7.98
N TYR A 278 15.40 22.60 -7.63
CA TYR A 278 14.57 21.47 -7.24
C TYR A 278 13.57 21.13 -8.35
N ALA A 279 13.53 19.88 -8.81
CA ALA A 279 12.56 19.40 -9.79
C ALA A 279 11.48 18.56 -9.11
N ILE A 280 10.21 18.97 -9.27
CA ILE A 280 9.03 18.33 -8.67
C ILE A 280 8.00 18.11 -9.78
N PHE A 281 7.57 16.86 -10.00
CA PHE A 281 6.61 16.53 -11.07
C PHE A 281 5.34 15.96 -10.47
N SER A 282 4.21 16.67 -10.59
CA SER A 282 3.02 16.40 -9.78
C SER A 282 1.69 16.82 -10.43
N ASP A 283 0.66 16.00 -10.17
CA ASP A 283 -0.76 16.24 -10.43
C ASP A 283 -1.51 16.79 -9.20
N ASN A 284 -0.79 17.02 -8.07
CA ASN A 284 -1.37 17.25 -6.76
C ASN A 284 -0.86 18.55 -6.12
N ILE A 285 -1.69 19.59 -6.17
CA ILE A 285 -1.38 20.94 -5.66
C ILE A 285 -0.95 20.90 -4.19
N LEU A 286 -1.71 20.24 -3.32
CA LEU A 286 -1.48 20.28 -1.87
C LEU A 286 -0.27 19.44 -1.43
N ALA A 287 0.04 18.36 -2.14
CA ALA A 287 1.29 17.62 -1.90
C ALA A 287 2.51 18.44 -2.35
N THR A 288 2.44 19.04 -3.54
CA THR A 288 3.46 19.96 -4.09
C THR A 288 3.71 21.14 -3.14
N ALA A 289 2.64 21.73 -2.59
CA ALA A 289 2.70 22.77 -1.57
C ALA A 289 3.53 22.34 -0.36
N VAL A 290 3.32 21.12 0.17
CA VAL A 290 4.05 20.64 1.36
C VAL A 290 5.51 20.34 1.07
N VAL A 291 5.88 19.75 -0.08
CA VAL A 291 7.31 19.54 -0.41
C VAL A 291 8.03 20.87 -0.60
N VAL A 292 7.43 21.85 -1.29
CA VAL A 292 7.99 23.20 -1.45
C VAL A 292 8.08 23.92 -0.09
N ASN A 293 6.98 24.01 0.66
CA ASN A 293 6.93 24.69 1.96
C ASN A 293 7.91 24.07 2.96
N SER A 294 7.99 22.73 3.04
CA SER A 294 8.90 22.06 3.97
C SER A 294 10.37 22.26 3.59
N THR A 295 10.69 22.33 2.30
CA THR A 295 12.05 22.64 1.82
C THR A 295 12.40 24.10 2.12
N ALA A 296 11.56 25.06 1.72
CA ALA A 296 11.76 26.49 1.98
C ALA A 296 11.73 26.83 3.48
N ALA A 297 11.05 26.01 4.31
CA ALA A 297 11.04 26.13 5.76
C ALA A 297 12.41 25.86 6.39
N HIS A 298 13.17 24.89 5.86
CA HIS A 298 14.44 24.40 6.41
C HIS A 298 15.69 24.88 5.67
N ALA A 299 15.52 25.56 4.54
CA ALA A 299 16.60 26.25 3.83
C ALA A 299 17.31 27.28 4.72
N LYS A 300 18.65 27.22 4.78
CA LYS A 300 19.51 28.22 5.46
C LYS A 300 19.30 29.63 4.89
N ASP A 301 19.11 29.72 3.57
CA ASP A 301 18.80 30.95 2.83
C ASP A 301 17.84 30.63 1.68
N ALA A 302 16.54 30.79 1.93
CA ALA A 302 15.49 30.50 0.95
C ALA A 302 15.61 31.30 -0.37
N SER A 303 16.34 32.43 -0.41
CA SER A 303 16.50 33.21 -1.65
C SER A 303 17.34 32.52 -2.73
N LYS A 304 18.14 31.51 -2.35
CA LYS A 304 18.98 30.72 -3.27
C LYS A 304 18.31 29.46 -3.81
N HIS A 305 17.03 29.25 -3.52
CA HIS A 305 16.29 28.03 -3.89
C HIS A 305 15.34 28.33 -5.05
N VAL A 306 15.34 27.44 -6.04
CA VAL A 306 14.52 27.55 -7.26
C VAL A 306 13.70 26.27 -7.41
N PHE A 307 12.38 26.40 -7.36
CA PHE A 307 11.45 25.26 -7.48
C PHE A 307 10.86 25.20 -8.88
N HIS A 308 11.21 24.14 -9.63
CA HIS A 308 10.65 23.84 -10.94
C HIS A 308 9.55 22.77 -10.79
N ILE A 309 8.31 23.18 -10.99
CA ILE A 309 7.14 22.32 -10.89
C ILE A 309 6.63 22.04 -12.30
N VAL A 310 6.69 20.79 -12.75
CA VAL A 310 6.01 20.40 -14.01
C VAL A 310 4.73 19.66 -13.67
N THR A 311 3.63 20.08 -14.28
CA THR A 311 2.29 19.56 -14.05
C THR A 311 1.56 19.34 -15.38
N ASP A 312 0.44 18.64 -15.34
CA ASP A 312 -0.42 18.49 -16.51
C ASP A 312 -1.28 19.74 -16.76
N ARG A 313 -1.81 19.83 -17.98
CA ARG A 313 -2.68 20.93 -18.41
C ARG A 313 -3.94 21.14 -17.56
N LEU A 314 -4.44 20.09 -16.90
CA LEU A 314 -5.66 20.17 -16.09
C LEU A 314 -5.38 20.83 -14.74
N ASN A 315 -4.18 20.63 -14.19
CA ASN A 315 -3.77 21.17 -12.89
C ASN A 315 -2.90 22.44 -12.99
N TYR A 316 -2.39 22.79 -14.18
CA TYR A 316 -1.52 23.95 -14.42
C TYR A 316 -2.04 25.27 -13.83
N ALA A 317 -3.28 25.66 -14.16
CA ALA A 317 -3.89 26.90 -13.66
C ALA A 317 -4.02 26.91 -12.13
N ALA A 318 -4.52 25.82 -11.54
CA ALA A 318 -4.64 25.67 -10.10
C ALA A 318 -3.29 25.69 -9.37
N MET A 319 -2.28 25.02 -9.94
CA MET A 319 -0.92 24.97 -9.41
C MET A 319 -0.27 26.35 -9.43
N ARG A 320 -0.44 27.13 -10.51
CA ARG A 320 0.02 28.53 -10.57
C ARG A 320 -0.68 29.39 -9.53
N MET A 321 -2.01 29.37 -9.49
CA MET A 321 -2.79 30.17 -8.55
C MET A 321 -2.42 29.89 -7.09
N TRP A 322 -2.20 28.62 -6.73
CA TRP A 322 -1.78 28.27 -5.39
C TRP A 322 -0.49 29.00 -4.98
N PHE A 323 0.54 29.00 -5.82
CA PHE A 323 1.82 29.63 -5.49
C PHE A 323 1.87 31.15 -5.73
N LEU A 324 0.93 31.71 -6.52
CA LEU A 324 0.71 33.15 -6.61
C LEU A 324 0.09 33.69 -5.31
N ALA A 325 -0.88 32.96 -4.72
CA ALA A 325 -1.50 33.32 -3.44
C ALA A 325 -0.64 32.92 -2.22
N ASN A 326 0.14 31.85 -2.31
CA ASN A 326 0.93 31.28 -1.21
C ASN A 326 2.43 31.18 -1.62
N PRO A 327 3.15 32.32 -1.75
CA PRO A 327 4.53 32.33 -2.22
C PRO A 327 5.51 31.67 -1.21
N PRO A 328 6.49 30.85 -1.67
CA PRO A 328 7.35 30.06 -0.79
C PRO A 328 8.50 30.88 -0.17
N ARG A 329 8.14 31.77 0.77
CA ARG A 329 9.03 32.74 1.45
C ARG A 329 9.75 33.68 0.45
N LYS A 330 11.00 33.38 0.10
CA LYS A 330 11.86 34.15 -0.82
C LYS A 330 12.39 33.31 -1.99
N ALA A 331 11.99 32.04 -2.08
CA ALA A 331 12.45 31.16 -3.14
C ALA A 331 11.79 31.51 -4.48
N THR A 332 12.55 31.39 -5.57
CA THR A 332 11.99 31.46 -6.92
C THR A 332 11.15 30.21 -7.17
N ILE A 333 10.02 30.39 -7.87
CA ILE A 333 9.15 29.29 -8.28
C ILE A 333 8.78 29.43 -9.74
N GLN A 334 8.79 28.31 -10.43
CA GLN A 334 8.36 28.15 -11.81
C GLN A 334 7.34 27.00 -11.84
N VAL A 335 6.22 27.22 -12.54
CA VAL A 335 5.25 26.17 -12.85
C VAL A 335 5.14 26.07 -14.37
N GLU A 336 5.38 24.88 -14.91
CA GLU A 336 5.36 24.56 -16.33
C GLU A 336 4.27 23.54 -16.65
N ASN A 337 3.67 23.65 -17.83
CA ASN A 337 2.71 22.69 -18.37
C ASN A 337 3.44 21.69 -19.28
N ILE A 338 3.24 20.40 -19.06
CA ILE A 338 3.88 19.34 -19.87
C ILE A 338 3.56 19.43 -21.37
N GLU A 339 2.38 19.93 -21.76
CA GLU A 339 2.00 20.05 -23.17
C GLU A 339 2.83 21.11 -23.92
N ASP A 340 3.50 22.02 -23.20
CA ASP A 340 4.33 23.07 -23.79
C ASP A 340 5.71 22.51 -24.22
N PHE A 341 6.07 21.30 -23.77
CA PHE A 341 7.31 20.60 -24.13
C PHE A 341 7.22 20.00 -25.53
N SER A 342 7.43 20.82 -26.57
CA SER A 342 7.37 20.43 -27.99
C SER A 342 8.24 19.21 -28.38
N TRP A 343 9.33 18.96 -27.66
CA TRP A 343 10.19 17.78 -27.82
C TRP A 343 9.56 16.48 -27.29
N LEU A 344 8.59 16.56 -26.37
CA LEU A 344 7.98 15.43 -25.67
C LEU A 344 6.77 14.89 -26.45
N ASN A 345 7.06 14.22 -27.57
CA ASN A 345 6.06 13.60 -28.45
C ASN A 345 6.33 12.09 -28.65
N SER A 346 5.40 11.36 -29.27
CA SER A 346 5.51 9.90 -29.48
C SER A 346 6.53 9.47 -30.54
N SER A 347 7.12 10.41 -31.29
CA SER A 347 8.30 10.13 -32.13
C SER A 347 9.59 10.09 -31.31
N TYR A 348 9.70 10.92 -30.26
CA TYR A 348 10.86 10.98 -29.37
C TYR A 348 10.74 10.05 -28.15
N SER A 349 9.62 10.06 -27.45
CA SER A 349 9.42 9.32 -26.19
C SER A 349 8.78 7.93 -26.43
N PRO A 350 9.51 6.81 -26.19
CA PRO A 350 8.93 5.48 -26.33
C PRO A 350 7.73 5.24 -25.40
N VAL A 351 7.68 5.92 -24.25
CA VAL A 351 6.57 5.79 -23.30
C VAL A 351 5.30 6.43 -23.84
N LEU A 352 5.37 7.61 -24.49
CA LEU A 352 4.17 8.19 -25.13
C LEU A 352 3.65 7.26 -26.24
N LYS A 353 4.55 6.75 -27.08
CA LYS A 353 4.24 5.76 -28.12
C LYS A 353 3.63 4.46 -27.58
N GLU A 354 4.00 4.06 -26.37
CA GLU A 354 3.36 2.95 -25.65
C GLU A 354 1.98 3.34 -25.08
N LEU A 355 1.84 4.53 -24.49
CA LEU A 355 0.57 5.02 -23.90
C LEU A 355 -0.53 5.17 -24.97
N ASP A 356 -0.18 5.62 -26.16
CA ASP A 356 -1.07 5.71 -27.33
C ASP A 356 -1.53 4.32 -27.85
N SER A 357 -0.89 3.23 -27.42
CA SER A 357 -1.14 1.89 -27.95
C SER A 357 -2.43 1.25 -27.39
N PRO A 358 -3.34 0.76 -28.25
CA PRO A 358 -4.51 -0.01 -27.82
C PRO A 358 -4.17 -1.23 -26.96
N TYR A 359 -2.97 -1.83 -27.14
CA TYR A 359 -2.50 -2.92 -26.29
C TYR A 359 -2.33 -2.48 -24.83
N MET A 360 -1.65 -1.35 -24.60
CA MET A 360 -1.40 -0.79 -23.28
C MET A 360 -2.69 -0.33 -22.60
N ILE A 361 -3.56 0.37 -23.34
CA ILE A 361 -4.89 0.76 -22.87
C ILE A 361 -5.68 -0.48 -22.41
N ASN A 362 -5.67 -1.57 -23.19
CA ASN A 362 -6.32 -2.83 -22.80
C ASN A 362 -5.64 -3.51 -21.58
N TYR A 363 -4.31 -3.51 -21.50
CA TYR A 363 -3.54 -4.12 -20.40
C TYR A 363 -3.87 -3.47 -19.05
N TYR A 364 -3.86 -2.13 -19.01
CA TYR A 364 -4.08 -1.36 -17.78
C TYR A 364 -5.57 -1.16 -17.43
N LEU A 365 -6.50 -1.20 -18.40
CA LEU A 365 -7.93 -0.97 -18.13
C LEU A 365 -8.81 -2.23 -18.16
N LYS A 366 -8.54 -3.22 -19.03
CA LYS A 366 -9.44 -4.36 -19.27
C LYS A 366 -9.01 -5.69 -18.63
N THR A 367 -7.88 -5.74 -17.93
CA THR A 367 -7.43 -6.97 -17.23
C THR A 367 -8.48 -7.46 -16.21
N PRO A 368 -8.82 -8.77 -16.16
CA PRO A 368 -9.86 -9.30 -15.27
C PRO A 368 -9.60 -9.08 -13.77
N PHE A 369 -10.68 -8.97 -13.00
CA PHE A 369 -10.64 -8.53 -11.59
C PHE A 369 -9.91 -9.50 -10.62
N ASP A 370 -9.92 -10.81 -10.86
CA ASP A 370 -9.75 -11.82 -9.79
C ASP A 370 -8.30 -12.18 -9.41
N SER A 371 -7.31 -11.35 -9.76
CA SER A 371 -5.94 -11.47 -9.20
C SER A 371 -5.03 -10.25 -9.41
N LYS A 372 -5.30 -9.39 -10.41
CA LYS A 372 -4.36 -8.36 -10.87
C LYS A 372 -4.83 -6.92 -10.58
N LEU A 373 -5.42 -6.66 -9.42
CA LEU A 373 -5.89 -5.32 -9.05
C LEU A 373 -4.77 -4.25 -8.98
N LYS A 374 -3.53 -4.66 -8.69
CA LYS A 374 -2.33 -3.78 -8.73
C LYS A 374 -2.08 -3.11 -10.10
N PHE A 375 -2.63 -3.66 -11.18
CA PHE A 375 -2.33 -3.24 -12.56
C PHE A 375 -3.22 -2.07 -13.03
N ARG A 376 -4.33 -1.78 -12.35
CA ARG A 376 -5.19 -0.61 -12.62
C ARG A 376 -4.80 0.58 -11.74
N ASN A 377 -3.67 1.23 -12.01
CA ASN A 377 -3.27 2.48 -11.34
C ASN A 377 -2.88 3.55 -12.38
N PRO A 378 -3.70 4.61 -12.55
CA PRO A 378 -3.39 5.71 -13.47
C PRO A 378 -2.04 6.39 -13.22
N LYS A 379 -1.51 6.39 -11.99
CA LYS A 379 -0.17 6.95 -11.72
C LYS A 379 0.98 6.18 -12.41
N TYR A 380 0.77 4.94 -12.87
CA TYR A 380 1.72 4.22 -13.73
C TYR A 380 1.57 4.54 -15.23
N LEU A 381 0.52 5.25 -15.61
CA LEU A 381 0.31 5.79 -16.96
C LEU A 381 0.62 7.30 -17.02
N SER A 382 0.70 7.98 -15.87
CA SER A 382 1.03 9.41 -15.79
C SER A 382 2.45 9.67 -16.31
N ILE A 383 2.51 10.36 -17.45
CA ILE A 383 3.75 10.79 -18.10
C ILE A 383 4.61 11.70 -17.20
N LEU A 384 4.01 12.43 -16.25
CA LEU A 384 4.73 13.20 -15.22
C LEU A 384 5.73 12.34 -14.43
N ASN A 385 5.36 11.08 -14.14
CA ASN A 385 6.28 10.16 -13.47
C ASN A 385 7.48 9.75 -14.34
N HIS A 386 7.40 9.88 -15.66
CA HIS A 386 8.47 9.57 -16.60
C HIS A 386 9.32 10.81 -16.97
N LEU A 387 8.90 12.04 -16.64
CA LEU A 387 9.72 13.26 -16.78
C LEU A 387 11.04 13.18 -16.00
N ARG A 388 11.11 12.38 -14.94
CA ARG A 388 12.36 12.10 -14.17
C ARG A 388 13.46 11.40 -14.98
N PHE A 389 13.20 11.02 -16.23
CA PHE A 389 14.17 10.51 -17.19
C PHE A 389 14.52 11.52 -18.30
N TYR A 390 14.02 12.75 -18.21
CA TYR A 390 14.20 13.83 -19.18
C TYR A 390 14.75 15.12 -18.54
N LEU A 391 15.44 15.00 -17.40
CA LEU A 391 15.93 16.15 -16.64
C LEU A 391 16.90 17.06 -17.44
N PRO A 392 17.81 16.56 -18.29
CA PRO A 392 18.62 17.45 -19.14
C PRO A 392 17.85 18.12 -20.28
N GLU A 393 16.77 17.52 -20.77
CA GLU A 393 15.92 18.04 -21.84
C GLU A 393 14.99 19.16 -21.32
N ILE A 394 14.52 19.03 -20.07
CA ILE A 394 13.79 20.09 -19.35
C ILE A 394 14.76 21.20 -18.89
N PHE A 395 15.94 20.82 -18.37
CA PHE A 395 16.90 21.76 -17.77
C PHE A 395 18.26 21.81 -18.52
N PRO A 396 18.30 22.24 -19.79
CA PRO A 396 19.49 22.11 -20.65
C PRO A 396 20.69 22.94 -20.18
N LYS A 397 20.46 24.08 -19.51
CA LYS A 397 21.50 24.99 -18.99
C LYS A 397 22.04 24.58 -17.61
N LEU A 398 21.26 23.82 -16.83
CA LEU A 398 21.64 23.45 -15.47
C LEU A 398 22.70 22.33 -15.45
N LYS A 399 23.50 22.33 -14.38
CA LYS A 399 24.58 21.35 -14.15
C LYS A 399 24.17 20.24 -13.19
N LYS A 400 23.42 20.58 -12.13
CA LYS A 400 22.99 19.65 -11.07
C LYS A 400 21.63 20.07 -10.54
N VAL A 401 20.71 19.11 -10.43
CA VAL A 401 19.32 19.30 -9.97
C VAL A 401 19.01 18.28 -8.88
N LEU A 402 18.22 18.68 -7.87
CA LEU A 402 17.65 17.76 -6.88
C LEU A 402 16.21 17.41 -7.26
N PHE A 403 15.95 16.16 -7.58
CA PHE A 403 14.61 15.66 -7.79
C PHE A 403 13.93 15.32 -6.45
N LEU A 404 12.69 15.76 -6.27
CA LEU A 404 11.81 15.41 -5.14
C LEU A 404 10.45 14.91 -5.65
N ASP A 405 9.95 13.79 -5.12
CA ASP A 405 8.56 13.35 -5.37
C ASP A 405 7.56 14.21 -4.55
N ASP A 406 6.28 14.26 -4.97
CA ASP A 406 5.24 15.07 -4.31
C ASP A 406 4.92 14.62 -2.88
N ASP A 407 5.17 13.35 -2.57
CA ASP A 407 4.84 12.68 -1.31
C ASP A 407 5.99 12.68 -0.28
N VAL A 408 6.92 13.63 -0.36
CA VAL A 408 7.98 13.82 0.64
C VAL A 408 7.76 15.03 1.56
N VAL A 409 8.43 14.99 2.70
CA VAL A 409 8.56 16.10 3.64
C VAL A 409 10.04 16.32 3.95
N VAL A 410 10.48 17.57 3.83
CA VAL A 410 11.83 17.99 4.22
C VAL A 410 11.85 18.44 5.68
N GLN A 411 12.93 18.14 6.39
CA GLN A 411 13.14 18.42 7.82
C GLN A 411 14.49 19.07 8.11
N LYS A 412 15.36 19.21 7.09
CA LYS A 412 16.71 19.77 7.20
C LYS A 412 17.08 20.48 5.91
N ASP A 413 18.01 21.41 6.00
CA ASP A 413 18.63 22.03 4.85
C ASP A 413 19.26 20.98 3.91
N LEU A 414 19.06 21.16 2.61
CA LEU A 414 19.48 20.20 1.56
C LEU A 414 20.67 20.70 0.73
N THR A 415 21.20 21.91 0.98
CA THR A 415 22.23 22.54 0.13
C THR A 415 23.52 21.73 0.06
N ASP A 416 23.88 21.03 1.15
CA ASP A 416 25.10 20.22 1.23
C ASP A 416 25.12 19.06 0.19
N LEU A 417 23.97 18.67 -0.39
CA LEU A 417 23.88 17.69 -1.48
C LEU A 417 24.53 18.19 -2.78
N TRP A 418 24.53 19.50 -3.05
CA TRP A 418 25.21 20.07 -4.22
C TRP A 418 26.74 19.94 -4.11
N SER A 419 27.26 19.99 -2.88
CA SER A 419 28.69 19.83 -2.58
C SER A 419 29.18 18.37 -2.71
N ILE A 420 28.28 17.38 -2.86
CA ILE A 420 28.69 15.97 -2.99
C ILE A 420 29.25 15.70 -4.39
N THR A 421 30.51 15.23 -4.42
CA THR A 421 31.17 14.71 -5.62
C THR A 421 30.68 13.28 -5.92
N LEU A 422 29.86 13.11 -6.98
CA LEU A 422 29.31 11.81 -7.36
C LEU A 422 30.33 10.84 -8.01
N LYS A 423 31.59 11.26 -8.19
CA LYS A 423 32.71 10.44 -8.72
C LYS A 423 32.41 9.81 -10.10
N GLY A 424 31.82 10.58 -11.02
CA GLY A 424 31.43 10.12 -12.36
C GLY A 424 30.14 9.28 -12.40
N ASN A 425 29.45 9.11 -11.27
CA ASN A 425 28.06 8.67 -11.24
C ASN A 425 27.13 9.85 -11.55
N ILE A 426 25.94 9.52 -12.02
CA ILE A 426 24.97 10.48 -12.57
C ILE A 426 23.82 10.71 -11.59
N ASN A 427 23.51 9.71 -10.77
CA ASN A 427 22.51 9.76 -9.70
C ASN A 427 23.21 9.65 -8.34
N GLY A 428 22.87 10.50 -7.37
CA GLY A 428 23.10 10.27 -5.95
C GLY A 428 21.79 9.91 -5.27
N ALA A 429 21.69 8.68 -4.75
CA ALA A 429 20.48 8.16 -4.12
C ALA A 429 20.78 7.34 -2.86
N VAL A 430 19.82 7.24 -1.94
CA VAL A 430 19.95 6.37 -0.75
C VAL A 430 19.62 4.92 -1.10
N GLU A 431 20.51 4.01 -0.72
CA GLU A 431 20.31 2.57 -0.83
C GLU A 431 19.28 2.03 0.17
N THR A 432 18.24 1.38 -0.34
CA THR A 432 17.09 0.87 0.42
C THR A 432 17.15 -0.62 0.73
N CYS A 433 18.10 -1.36 0.15
CA CYS A 433 18.15 -2.81 0.33
C CYS A 433 18.45 -3.27 1.77
N THR A 434 17.79 -4.36 2.15
CA THR A 434 18.00 -5.09 3.41
C THR A 434 18.66 -6.44 3.14
N LYS A 435 18.73 -7.34 4.13
CA LYS A 435 19.22 -8.72 3.92
C LYS A 435 18.35 -9.55 2.96
N LYS A 436 17.08 -9.18 2.72
CA LYS A 436 16.14 -9.97 1.89
C LYS A 436 15.22 -9.15 0.96
N PHE A 437 15.18 -7.82 1.07
CA PHE A 437 14.21 -6.98 0.35
C PHE A 437 14.87 -5.77 -0.33
N HIS A 438 14.17 -5.22 -1.32
CA HIS A 438 14.59 -4.11 -2.20
C HIS A 438 15.95 -4.37 -2.90
N ARG A 439 16.13 -5.59 -3.44
CA ARG A 439 17.23 -5.92 -4.36
C ARG A 439 16.70 -6.02 -5.79
N PHE A 440 17.58 -6.08 -6.78
CA PHE A 440 17.16 -6.08 -8.19
C PHE A 440 16.24 -7.27 -8.53
N ASP A 441 16.43 -8.43 -7.89
CA ASP A 441 15.53 -9.60 -7.95
C ASP A 441 14.07 -9.33 -7.56
N SER A 442 13.83 -8.29 -6.77
CA SER A 442 12.53 -7.88 -6.27
C SER A 442 11.76 -7.04 -7.30
N TYR A 443 12.46 -6.50 -8.30
CA TYR A 443 11.96 -5.53 -9.28
C TYR A 443 12.00 -6.05 -10.73
N LEU A 444 13.01 -6.86 -11.08
CA LEU A 444 13.30 -7.30 -12.44
C LEU A 444 13.07 -8.81 -12.61
N ASN A 445 12.69 -9.23 -13.81
CA ASN A 445 12.47 -10.63 -14.14
C ASN A 445 13.77 -11.35 -14.50
N PHE A 446 14.49 -11.87 -13.49
CA PHE A 446 15.74 -12.62 -13.71
C PHE A 446 15.56 -13.99 -14.41
N SER A 447 14.32 -14.46 -14.62
CA SER A 447 14.07 -15.58 -15.53
C SER A 447 14.19 -15.20 -17.01
N ASN A 448 14.26 -13.91 -17.35
CA ASN A 448 14.53 -13.45 -18.70
C ASN A 448 16.05 -13.35 -18.94
N PRO A 449 16.62 -14.01 -19.98
CA PRO A 449 18.06 -14.00 -20.25
C PRO A 449 18.68 -12.60 -20.44
N LEU A 450 17.91 -11.63 -20.95
CA LEU A 450 18.39 -10.26 -21.15
C LEU A 450 18.63 -9.55 -19.80
N VAL A 451 17.80 -9.82 -18.79
CA VAL A 451 18.00 -9.30 -17.43
C VAL A 451 19.18 -10.01 -16.77
N ALA A 452 19.18 -11.35 -16.79
CA ALA A 452 20.21 -12.17 -16.15
C ALA A 452 21.63 -11.94 -16.70
N LYS A 453 21.77 -11.56 -17.98
CA LYS A 453 23.07 -11.25 -18.61
C LYS A 453 23.63 -9.88 -18.22
N ASN A 454 22.79 -8.90 -17.85
CA ASN A 454 23.19 -7.50 -17.68
C ASN A 454 23.28 -7.03 -16.22
N PHE A 455 22.54 -7.65 -15.29
CA PHE A 455 22.38 -7.18 -13.90
C PHE A 455 22.73 -8.28 -12.88
N ASP A 456 23.11 -7.91 -11.65
CA ASP A 456 23.23 -8.86 -10.53
C ASP A 456 21.87 -8.90 -9.78
N PRO A 457 21.20 -10.05 -9.60
CA PRO A 457 19.96 -10.14 -8.83
C PRO A 457 20.10 -9.62 -7.39
N ARG A 458 21.30 -9.75 -6.81
CA ARG A 458 21.61 -9.32 -5.44
C ARG A 458 22.00 -7.85 -5.35
N ALA A 459 22.06 -7.10 -6.45
CA ALA A 459 22.36 -5.67 -6.44
C ALA A 459 21.40 -4.91 -5.52
N CYS A 460 21.92 -3.88 -4.82
CA CYS A 460 21.13 -3.07 -3.91
C CYS A 460 20.20 -2.13 -4.69
N GLY A 461 18.91 -2.15 -4.39
CA GLY A 461 18.00 -1.10 -4.84
C GLY A 461 18.26 0.20 -4.08
N TRP A 462 18.05 1.32 -4.78
CA TRP A 462 17.76 2.63 -4.21
C TRP A 462 16.28 2.95 -4.44
N ALA A 463 15.84 4.16 -4.08
CA ALA A 463 14.48 4.62 -4.37
C ALA A 463 14.47 6.04 -4.92
N TYR A 464 13.43 6.36 -5.70
CA TYR A 464 13.09 7.75 -5.98
C TYR A 464 12.48 8.40 -4.73
N GLY A 465 12.55 9.74 -4.66
CA GLY A 465 11.91 10.56 -3.62
C GLY A 465 12.78 11.72 -3.19
N MET A 466 14.09 11.48 -3.10
CA MET A 466 15.13 12.49 -3.03
C MET A 466 16.35 11.94 -3.76
N ASN A 467 16.71 12.58 -4.87
CA ASN A 467 17.80 12.13 -5.75
C ASN A 467 18.52 13.33 -6.34
N VAL A 468 19.85 13.37 -6.24
CA VAL A 468 20.66 14.43 -6.85
C VAL A 468 21.20 13.95 -8.19
N PHE A 469 20.96 14.70 -9.26
CA PHE A 469 21.36 14.32 -10.62
C PHE A 469 22.40 15.28 -11.20
N ASP A 470 23.50 14.72 -11.70
CA ASP A 470 24.51 15.45 -12.48
C ASP A 470 24.11 15.43 -13.96
N LEU A 471 23.62 16.57 -14.45
CA LEU A 471 23.10 16.69 -15.82
C LEU A 471 24.23 16.78 -16.85
N VAL A 472 25.45 17.16 -16.44
CA VAL A 472 26.62 17.21 -17.33
C VAL A 472 27.05 15.79 -17.68
N GLU A 473 27.22 14.93 -16.66
CA GLU A 473 27.59 13.53 -16.86
C GLU A 473 26.42 12.71 -17.47
N TRP A 474 25.16 13.07 -17.19
CA TRP A 474 23.98 12.51 -17.88
C TRP A 474 24.04 12.74 -19.39
N LYS A 475 24.24 13.99 -19.83
CA LYS A 475 24.35 14.35 -21.26
C LYS A 475 25.54 13.64 -21.90
N LYS A 476 26.70 13.64 -21.23
CA LYS A 476 27.94 12.98 -21.67
C LYS A 476 27.83 11.46 -21.83
N GLN A 477 27.02 10.78 -21.02
CA GLN A 477 26.77 9.33 -21.15
C GLN A 477 25.47 8.97 -21.89
N ASN A 478 24.74 9.97 -22.43
CA ASN A 478 23.47 9.82 -23.13
C ASN A 478 22.45 8.90 -22.43
N ILE A 479 22.21 9.16 -21.14
CA ILE A 479 21.37 8.28 -20.31
C ILE A 479 19.89 8.27 -20.72
N THR A 480 19.40 9.35 -21.36
CA THR A 480 18.04 9.41 -21.93
C THR A 480 17.85 8.32 -22.99
N GLU A 481 18.82 8.11 -23.90
CA GLU A 481 18.78 7.03 -24.90
C GLU A 481 18.97 5.63 -24.26
N VAL A 482 19.75 5.50 -23.18
CA VAL A 482 19.83 4.25 -22.42
C VAL A 482 18.45 3.87 -21.88
N TYR A 483 17.75 4.81 -21.24
CA TYR A 483 16.39 4.65 -20.76
C TYR A 483 15.41 4.31 -21.89
N HIS A 484 15.47 5.03 -23.02
CA HIS A 484 14.66 4.76 -24.20
C HIS A 484 14.80 3.32 -24.70
N ASN A 485 16.03 2.81 -24.80
CA ASN A 485 16.26 1.45 -25.28
C ASN A 485 15.71 0.39 -24.32
N TRP A 486 15.83 0.59 -23.01
CA TRP A 486 15.21 -0.33 -22.05
C TRP A 486 13.69 -0.31 -22.10
N GLN A 487 13.05 0.85 -22.34
CA GLN A 487 11.60 0.91 -22.57
C GLN A 487 11.21 0.15 -23.86
N LYS A 488 11.86 0.43 -24.99
CA LYS A 488 11.65 -0.29 -26.28
C LYS A 488 11.76 -1.83 -26.10
N LEU A 489 12.72 -2.28 -25.29
CA LEU A 489 12.96 -3.69 -24.97
C LEU A 489 11.96 -4.31 -23.97
N ASN A 490 11.14 -3.51 -23.27
CA ASN A 490 10.12 -3.96 -22.31
C ASN A 490 8.68 -3.65 -22.76
N HIS A 491 8.44 -3.50 -24.07
CA HIS A 491 7.10 -3.23 -24.62
C HIS A 491 6.06 -4.32 -24.28
N ASP A 492 6.52 -5.56 -24.08
CA ASP A 492 5.71 -6.73 -23.70
C ASP A 492 5.59 -6.94 -22.17
N ARG A 493 6.25 -6.09 -21.37
CA ARG A 493 6.36 -6.15 -19.90
C ARG A 493 6.99 -7.44 -19.36
N GLN A 494 7.85 -8.11 -20.13
CA GLN A 494 8.59 -9.29 -19.68
C GLN A 494 9.84 -8.99 -18.84
N LEU A 495 10.46 -7.81 -18.95
CA LEU A 495 11.66 -7.45 -18.17
C LEU A 495 11.28 -6.91 -16.79
N TRP A 496 10.27 -6.04 -16.72
CA TRP A 496 9.60 -5.61 -15.48
C TRP A 496 8.14 -5.25 -15.75
N LYS A 497 7.30 -5.31 -14.70
CA LYS A 497 5.84 -5.30 -14.86
C LYS A 497 5.18 -3.92 -14.78
N LEU A 498 5.56 -3.10 -13.79
CA LEU A 498 4.89 -1.83 -13.46
C LEU A 498 5.87 -0.83 -12.81
N GLY A 499 5.58 0.46 -12.93
CA GLY A 499 6.24 1.54 -12.20
C GLY A 499 7.57 2.03 -12.81
N THR A 500 8.05 3.17 -12.31
CA THR A 500 9.25 3.88 -12.78
C THR A 500 10.53 3.52 -12.05
N LEU A 501 10.45 2.91 -10.85
CA LEU A 501 11.65 2.46 -10.14
C LEU A 501 12.42 1.36 -10.89
N PRO A 502 11.80 0.28 -11.44
CA PRO A 502 12.52 -0.73 -12.19
C PRO A 502 13.33 -0.20 -13.40
N PRO A 503 12.78 0.66 -14.30
CA PRO A 503 13.59 1.27 -15.35
C PRO A 503 14.64 2.25 -14.79
N GLY A 504 14.40 2.89 -13.64
CA GLY A 504 15.41 3.67 -12.92
C GLY A 504 16.62 2.83 -12.52
N LEU A 505 16.41 1.73 -11.79
CA LEU A 505 17.46 0.80 -11.36
C LEU A 505 18.28 0.26 -12.54
N ILE A 506 17.62 -0.04 -13.66
CA ILE A 506 18.23 -0.48 -14.92
C ILE A 506 19.05 0.65 -15.59
N THR A 507 18.46 1.84 -15.73
CA THR A 507 19.04 2.98 -16.45
C THR A 507 20.31 3.48 -15.77
N PHE A 508 20.27 3.63 -14.44
CA PHE A 508 21.41 4.08 -13.63
C PHE A 508 22.28 2.92 -13.10
N TRP A 509 22.22 1.74 -13.74
CA TRP A 509 23.05 0.59 -13.37
C TRP A 509 24.53 0.95 -13.48
N LYS A 510 25.27 0.71 -12.38
CA LYS A 510 26.67 1.12 -12.15
C LYS A 510 26.93 2.64 -12.33
N ARG A 511 25.90 3.48 -12.18
CA ARG A 511 25.94 4.95 -12.34
C ARG A 511 25.24 5.70 -11.20
N THR A 512 25.05 5.02 -10.06
CA THR A 512 24.47 5.59 -8.84
C THR A 512 25.51 5.63 -7.72
N PHE A 513 25.72 6.80 -7.15
CA PHE A 513 26.53 7.01 -5.94
C PHE A 513 25.65 6.82 -4.69
N PRO A 514 26.03 5.93 -3.74
CA PRO A 514 25.23 5.68 -2.55
C PRO A 514 25.35 6.84 -1.54
N LEU A 515 24.23 7.50 -1.27
CA LEU A 515 24.11 8.53 -0.23
C LEU A 515 23.92 7.92 1.16
N ASN A 516 24.33 8.67 2.20
CA ASN A 516 24.09 8.30 3.59
C ASN A 516 22.57 8.18 3.87
N ARG A 517 22.16 7.13 4.58
CA ARG A 517 20.77 6.84 4.97
C ARG A 517 20.10 7.96 5.78
N SER A 518 20.88 8.87 6.40
CA SER A 518 20.34 10.08 7.02
C SER A 518 19.72 11.08 6.03
N TRP A 519 19.91 10.93 4.73
CA TRP A 519 19.33 11.84 3.73
C TRP A 519 17.87 11.54 3.40
N HIS A 520 17.46 10.27 3.34
CA HIS A 520 16.13 9.87 2.85
C HIS A 520 15.64 8.61 3.59
N VAL A 521 14.50 8.73 4.28
CA VAL A 521 13.86 7.61 5.01
C VAL A 521 12.46 7.36 4.44
N LEU A 522 12.18 6.09 4.14
CA LEU A 522 10.99 5.65 3.42
C LEU A 522 10.04 4.83 4.30
N GLY A 523 8.82 4.63 3.80
CA GLY A 523 7.83 3.72 4.34
C GLY A 523 6.65 4.39 5.04
N LEU A 524 6.59 5.72 5.15
CA LEU A 524 5.54 6.40 5.91
C LEU A 524 4.14 6.24 5.26
N GLY A 525 4.07 5.83 3.99
CA GLY A 525 2.84 5.51 3.27
C GLY A 525 2.50 4.02 3.15
N TYR A 526 3.21 3.11 3.85
CA TYR A 526 2.84 1.68 3.93
C TYR A 526 3.31 0.90 5.17
N ASN A 527 4.22 1.42 5.99
CA ASN A 527 4.86 0.68 7.10
C ASN A 527 4.71 1.44 8.43
N PRO A 528 3.84 1.00 9.36
CA PRO A 528 3.65 1.69 10.65
C PRO A 528 4.87 1.57 11.58
N ASN A 529 5.74 0.60 11.30
CA ASN A 529 6.89 0.21 12.12
C ASN A 529 8.19 0.94 11.74
N VAL A 530 8.15 1.97 10.88
CA VAL A 530 9.31 2.84 10.65
C VAL A 530 9.76 3.43 11.99
N ASN A 531 11.06 3.33 12.24
CA ASN A 531 11.72 3.69 13.49
C ASN A 531 11.69 5.21 13.68
N GLN A 532 11.15 5.64 14.81
CA GLN A 532 11.01 7.04 15.19
C GLN A 532 12.36 7.79 15.17
N LYS A 533 13.44 7.15 15.63
CA LYS A 533 14.79 7.76 15.64
C LYS A 533 15.37 7.97 14.25
N ASP A 534 14.97 7.16 13.27
CA ASP A 534 15.44 7.30 11.90
C ASP A 534 14.66 8.41 11.17
N ILE A 535 13.35 8.54 11.46
CA ILE A 535 12.52 9.68 11.03
C ILE A 535 13.08 11.00 11.57
N GLU A 536 13.39 11.09 12.87
CA GLU A 536 13.97 12.29 13.51
C GLU A 536 15.35 12.67 12.95
N ARG A 537 16.10 11.69 12.44
CA ARG A 537 17.45 11.89 11.88
C ARG A 537 17.45 12.20 10.40
N ALA A 538 16.39 11.85 9.67
CA ALA A 538 16.28 12.03 8.23
C ALA A 538 16.22 13.52 7.83
N ALA A 539 16.91 13.87 6.75
CA ALA A 539 16.74 15.16 6.08
C ALA A 539 15.43 15.21 5.27
N VAL A 540 15.07 14.11 4.61
CA VAL A 540 13.81 13.93 3.87
C VAL A 540 13.12 12.64 4.33
N ILE A 541 11.82 12.71 4.59
CA ILE A 541 10.96 11.56 4.93
C ILE A 541 9.89 11.37 3.86
N HIS A 542 9.58 10.11 3.52
CA HIS A 542 8.83 9.78 2.31
C HIS A 542 7.58 8.95 2.61
N TYR A 543 6.41 9.46 2.19
CA TYR A 543 5.12 8.77 2.24
C TYR A 543 4.88 7.86 1.02
N ASN A 544 5.94 7.22 0.52
CA ASN A 544 5.84 6.25 -0.54
C ASN A 544 4.92 5.08 -0.14
N GLY A 545 4.24 4.48 -1.11
CA GLY A 545 3.09 3.61 -0.88
C GLY A 545 1.75 4.31 -1.09
N ASN A 546 0.67 3.74 -0.55
CA ASN A 546 -0.71 4.14 -0.84
C ASN A 546 -1.36 5.00 0.27
N LEU A 547 -0.84 4.96 1.50
CA LEU A 547 -1.45 5.56 2.68
C LEU A 547 -0.99 7.02 2.85
N LYS A 548 -1.28 7.84 1.82
CA LYS A 548 -0.83 9.25 1.72
C LYS A 548 -1.43 10.11 2.84
N PRO A 549 -0.69 11.11 3.37
CA PRO A 549 -1.13 11.90 4.53
C PRO A 549 -2.34 12.80 4.28
N TRP A 550 -2.62 13.13 3.01
CA TRP A 550 -3.83 13.84 2.56
C TRP A 550 -5.06 12.93 2.34
N LEU A 551 -5.00 11.66 2.77
CA LEU A 551 -6.11 10.71 2.71
C LEU A 551 -6.52 10.25 4.11
N GLU A 552 -7.81 9.93 4.27
CA GLU A 552 -8.37 9.35 5.51
C GLU A 552 -7.69 8.02 5.90
N ILE A 553 -7.20 7.27 4.92
CA ILE A 553 -6.46 6.01 5.09
C ILE A 553 -4.97 6.21 5.44
N SER A 554 -4.54 7.43 5.73
CA SER A 554 -3.17 7.73 6.18
C SER A 554 -2.81 6.98 7.47
N ILE A 555 -1.51 6.70 7.69
CA ILE A 555 -1.03 6.16 8.97
C ILE A 555 -1.04 7.30 10.01
N PRO A 556 -1.91 7.29 11.05
CA PRO A 556 -2.12 8.48 11.89
C PRO A 556 -0.86 8.92 12.64
N LYS A 557 -0.02 7.95 13.06
CA LYS A 557 1.31 8.16 13.66
C LYS A 557 2.21 9.10 12.85
N PHE A 558 2.06 9.16 11.53
CA PHE A 558 2.91 9.96 10.64
C PHE A 558 2.20 11.19 10.05
N LYS A 559 0.89 11.36 10.22
CA LYS A 559 0.14 12.48 9.60
C LYS A 559 0.72 13.84 10.01
N GLY A 560 1.09 13.97 11.29
CA GLY A 560 1.60 15.22 11.90
C GLY A 560 2.88 15.82 11.30
N TYR A 561 3.76 15.03 10.66
CA TYR A 561 4.94 15.60 10.00
C TYR A 561 4.61 16.34 8.69
N TRP A 562 3.49 16.00 8.06
CA TRP A 562 3.02 16.59 6.81
C TRP A 562 2.03 17.74 7.05
N THR A 563 1.06 17.56 7.96
CA THR A 563 0.03 18.58 8.25
C THR A 563 0.61 19.88 8.80
N LYS A 564 1.78 19.85 9.45
CA LYS A 564 2.47 21.07 9.97
C LYS A 564 3.01 22.03 8.89
N TYR A 565 2.89 21.70 7.59
CA TYR A 565 3.24 22.59 6.46
C TYR A 565 2.02 22.93 5.58
N VAL A 566 0.83 22.49 5.97
CA VAL A 566 -0.44 22.87 5.36
C VAL A 566 -0.99 24.07 6.12
N ASP A 567 -1.22 25.17 5.43
CA ASP A 567 -1.91 26.33 6.01
C ASP A 567 -3.43 26.13 5.96
N TYR A 568 -3.96 25.52 7.02
CA TYR A 568 -5.39 25.27 7.19
C TYR A 568 -6.24 26.54 7.36
N GLU A 569 -5.63 27.71 7.60
CA GLU A 569 -6.37 28.98 7.64
C GLU A 569 -6.56 29.60 6.25
N SER A 570 -5.83 29.11 5.25
CA SER A 570 -5.98 29.49 3.84
C SER A 570 -7.42 29.33 3.36
N GLU A 571 -8.00 30.41 2.85
CA GLU A 571 -9.41 30.50 2.45
C GLU A 571 -9.83 29.35 1.53
N TYR A 572 -9.00 29.05 0.52
CA TYR A 572 -9.21 27.95 -0.43
C TYR A 572 -9.32 26.56 0.22
N LEU A 573 -8.63 26.31 1.33
CA LEU A 573 -8.72 25.02 2.04
C LEU A 573 -10.01 24.96 2.86
N ARG A 574 -10.37 26.05 3.56
CA ARG A 574 -11.57 26.12 4.40
C ARG A 574 -12.86 26.03 3.58
N GLU A 575 -12.97 26.78 2.49
CA GLU A 575 -14.11 26.69 1.56
C GLU A 575 -14.32 25.27 1.03
N CYS A 576 -13.22 24.58 0.71
CA CYS A 576 -13.23 23.21 0.22
C CYS A 576 -13.27 22.14 1.33
N ASN A 577 -13.49 22.52 2.60
CA ASN A 577 -13.60 21.62 3.76
C ASN A 577 -12.35 20.72 3.96
N ILE A 578 -11.17 21.23 3.61
CA ILE A 578 -9.88 20.56 3.84
C ILE A 578 -9.38 20.96 5.22
N ASN A 579 -9.72 20.13 6.22
CA ASN A 579 -9.42 20.36 7.64
C ASN A 579 -8.33 19.39 8.16
N GLN A 580 -7.85 19.61 9.40
CA GLN A 580 -6.67 18.95 9.98
C GLN A 580 -6.79 17.43 10.23
#